data_AF-A0A7W1QEC2-F1
#
_entry.id   AF-A0A7W1QEC2-F1
#
_cell.length_a   1.000
_cell.length_b   1.000
_cell.length_c   1.000
_cell.angle_alpha   90.00
_cell.angle_beta   90.00
_cell.angle_gamma   90.00
#
_symmetry.space_group_name_H-M   'P 1'
#
loop_
_entity.id
_entity.type
_entity.pdbx_description
1 polymer ?
#
loop_
_entity_poly.entity_id
_entity_poly.type
_entity_poly.pdbx_seq_one_letter_code
_entity_poly.pdbx_strand_id
1 'polypeptide(L)'
;MSVTVGRGGRRLREELAMKDMTGPRSRDLVRRARPQVIPASGCGRRTGVQPGATATLAFALAVVLVIVLTPLAAKAAVRTRFLDHPVGYKQHGRATPYLGGCAVMLAFLVPALLLGGLGDRFLALGLGAVALWIVGTLDDKFNLSPYLRMAVEALAATGLWVADLGWTVFDTELLNLALTIVWVVGVVNAFNLMDNLDGAAATVTAAVAIGIGAFALAHEDAQLAGIAAALAGACIGFLRYNLARPARIFLGDGGSMPVGFIAAGAAIAAARAGDLDLGLAALPCAAMIVGLVIL
;
A
#
# COMPACT_ATOMS: atom_id res chain seq x y z
N MET A 1 -40.57 -62.16 24.52
CA MET A 1 -39.66 -62.29 25.66
C MET A 1 -38.35 -61.62 25.27
N SER A 2 -38.15 -60.37 25.70
CA SER A 2 -37.02 -59.51 25.29
C SER A 2 -35.89 -59.64 26.31
N VAL A 3 -34.66 -59.91 25.88
CA VAL A 3 -33.47 -59.96 26.74
C VAL A 3 -32.49 -58.87 26.31
N THR A 4 -32.27 -57.94 27.24
CA THR A 4 -31.41 -56.77 27.19
C THR A 4 -29.95 -57.17 27.42
N VAL A 5 -29.05 -56.90 26.46
CA VAL A 5 -27.60 -57.08 26.64
C VAL A 5 -26.99 -55.81 27.26
N GLY A 6 -26.24 -56.00 28.34
CA GLY A 6 -25.86 -54.98 29.32
C GLY A 6 -24.83 -53.93 28.89
N ARG A 7 -25.06 -52.71 29.37
CA ARG A 7 -24.24 -51.49 29.25
C ARG A 7 -22.94 -51.48 30.10
N GLY A 8 -22.56 -52.58 30.75
CA GLY A 8 -21.47 -52.61 31.74
C GLY A 8 -20.04 -52.66 31.18
N GLY A 9 -19.84 -53.21 29.97
CA GLY A 9 -18.49 -53.49 29.44
C GLY A 9 -17.74 -52.32 28.80
N ARG A 10 -18.44 -51.23 28.41
CA ARG A 10 -17.80 -50.08 27.75
C ARG A 10 -17.18 -49.08 28.74
N ARG A 11 -17.79 -48.87 29.91
CA ARG A 11 -17.27 -47.94 30.93
C ARG A 11 -15.94 -48.40 31.54
N LEU A 12 -15.76 -49.71 31.74
CA LEU A 12 -14.50 -50.27 32.27
C LEU A 12 -13.31 -50.11 31.30
N ARG A 13 -13.55 -50.12 29.98
CA ARG A 13 -12.48 -49.87 29.00
C ARG A 13 -12.10 -48.39 28.91
N GLU A 14 -13.04 -47.48 29.13
CA GLU A 14 -12.79 -46.04 29.16
C GLU A 14 -12.06 -45.62 30.45
N GLU A 15 -12.38 -46.22 31.60
CA GLU A 15 -11.65 -45.97 32.86
C GLU A 15 -10.22 -46.52 32.84
N LEU A 16 -10.00 -47.70 32.25
CA LEU A 16 -8.65 -48.28 32.11
C LEU A 16 -7.78 -47.48 31.12
N ALA A 17 -8.36 -46.95 30.04
CA ALA A 17 -7.64 -46.09 29.09
C ALA A 17 -7.28 -44.71 29.67
N MET A 18 -8.07 -44.17 30.60
CA MET A 18 -7.77 -42.91 31.26
C MET A 18 -6.76 -43.05 32.42
N LYS A 19 -6.64 -44.22 33.04
CA LYS A 19 -5.71 -44.45 34.16
C LYS A 19 -4.24 -44.53 33.72
N ASP A 20 -3.99 -45.02 32.50
CA ASP A 20 -2.64 -45.15 31.93
C ASP A 20 -2.01 -43.81 31.49
N MET A 21 -2.78 -42.72 31.45
CA MET A 21 -2.29 -41.40 31.04
C MET A 21 -1.58 -40.62 32.15
N THR A 22 -1.52 -41.14 33.39
CA THR A 22 -0.97 -40.42 34.55
C THR A 22 0.46 -40.82 34.94
N GLY A 23 1.08 -41.75 34.21
CA GLY A 23 2.45 -42.21 34.48
C GLY A 23 3.54 -41.22 34.04
N PRO A 24 4.75 -41.27 34.64
CA PRO A 24 5.86 -40.36 34.30
C PRO A 24 6.28 -40.41 32.82
N ARG A 25 6.01 -41.52 32.11
CA ARG A 25 6.29 -41.67 30.66
C ARG A 25 5.35 -40.89 29.72
N SER A 26 4.11 -40.59 30.12
CA SER A 26 3.16 -39.85 29.26
C SER A 26 3.45 -38.35 29.25
N ARG A 27 4.02 -37.81 30.35
CA ARG A 27 4.44 -36.40 30.44
C ARG A 27 5.60 -36.07 29.49
N ASP A 28 6.47 -37.03 29.22
CA ASP A 28 7.59 -36.86 28.27
C ASP A 28 7.13 -36.87 26.81
N LEU A 29 6.08 -37.65 26.48
CA LEU A 29 5.48 -37.66 25.14
C LEU A 29 4.71 -36.37 24.84
N VAL A 30 3.98 -35.82 25.81
CA VAL A 30 3.30 -34.51 25.67
C VAL A 30 4.30 -33.34 25.60
N ARG A 31 5.46 -33.43 26.26
CA ARG A 31 6.54 -32.44 26.11
C ARG A 31 7.17 -32.45 24.72
N ARG A 32 7.24 -33.61 24.06
CA ARG A 32 7.82 -33.75 22.71
C ARG A 32 6.87 -33.35 21.57
N ALA A 33 5.57 -33.25 21.83
CA ALA A 33 4.55 -32.87 20.85
C ALA A 33 4.16 -31.38 20.89
N ARG A 34 4.80 -30.56 21.75
CA ARG A 34 4.66 -29.11 21.62
C ARG A 34 5.38 -28.68 20.34
N PRO A 35 4.75 -27.90 19.44
CA PRO A 35 5.48 -27.27 18.35
C PRO A 35 6.63 -26.50 19.00
N GLN A 36 7.86 -26.87 18.66
CA GLN A 36 9.00 -26.05 19.01
C GLN A 36 8.74 -24.71 18.36
N VAL A 37 8.41 -23.71 19.18
CA VAL A 37 8.54 -22.32 18.78
C VAL A 37 10.01 -22.17 18.47
N ILE A 38 10.36 -22.27 17.19
CA ILE A 38 11.67 -21.92 16.70
C ILE A 38 11.82 -20.46 17.12
N PRO A 39 12.72 -20.12 18.07
CA PRO A 39 12.99 -18.73 18.31
C PRO A 39 13.50 -18.20 16.97
N ALA A 40 12.84 -17.17 16.43
CA ALA A 40 13.34 -16.37 15.32
C ALA A 40 14.64 -15.70 15.77
N SER A 41 15.70 -16.50 15.84
CA SER A 41 17.05 -16.11 16.12
C SER A 41 17.61 -15.64 14.79
N GLY A 42 17.77 -14.32 14.73
CA GLY A 42 18.05 -13.60 13.51
C GLY A 42 19.28 -14.11 12.77
N CYS A 43 19.14 -14.17 11.45
CA CYS A 43 20.24 -13.90 10.54
C CYS A 43 19.70 -13.25 9.25
N GLY A 44 18.86 -12.22 9.42
CA GLY A 44 18.65 -11.25 8.35
C GLY A 44 19.90 -10.39 8.29
N ARG A 45 20.64 -10.43 7.17
CA ARG A 45 21.72 -9.48 6.89
C ARG A 45 21.18 -8.07 7.19
N ARG A 46 21.66 -7.46 8.26
CA ARG A 46 21.56 -6.01 8.47
C ARG A 46 22.32 -5.36 7.33
N THR A 47 21.66 -5.07 6.21
CA THR A 47 22.11 -3.97 5.37
C THR A 47 22.09 -2.76 6.29
N GLY A 48 23.27 -2.25 6.66
CA GLY A 48 23.48 -1.33 7.77
C GLY A 48 22.91 0.07 7.60
N VAL A 49 21.74 0.22 6.96
CA VAL A 49 21.06 1.49 6.75
C VAL A 49 20.02 1.66 7.84
N GLN A 50 20.20 2.67 8.68
CA GLN A 50 19.27 3.02 9.75
C GLN A 50 17.94 3.52 9.13
N PRO A 51 16.77 2.97 9.52
CA PRO A 51 15.47 3.37 8.96
C PRO A 51 15.25 4.88 8.94
N GLY A 52 15.66 5.58 10.00
CA GLY A 52 15.57 7.04 10.10
C GLY A 52 16.40 7.79 9.07
N ALA A 53 17.62 7.31 8.79
CA ALA A 53 18.49 7.88 7.76
C ALA A 53 17.90 7.65 6.36
N THR A 54 17.42 6.42 6.07
CA THR A 54 16.74 6.11 4.80
C THR A 54 15.55 7.02 4.57
N ALA A 55 14.67 7.16 5.57
CA ALA A 55 13.49 7.99 5.48
C ALA A 55 13.84 9.47 5.24
N THR A 56 14.79 10.00 5.99
CA THR A 56 15.17 11.42 5.88
C THR A 56 15.79 11.72 4.52
N LEU A 57 16.69 10.85 4.03
CA LEU A 57 17.30 11.00 2.71
C LEU A 57 16.27 10.84 1.58
N ALA A 58 15.36 9.87 1.70
CA ALA A 58 14.30 9.64 0.72
C ALA A 58 13.35 10.83 0.63
N PHE A 59 12.92 11.36 1.78
CA PHE A 59 12.07 12.54 1.86
C PHE A 59 12.76 13.76 1.24
N ALA A 60 13.98 14.06 1.67
CA ALA A 60 14.71 15.24 1.20
C ALA A 60 14.96 15.18 -0.31
N LEU A 61 15.39 14.02 -0.81
CA LEU A 61 15.62 13.81 -2.24
C LEU A 61 14.31 13.92 -3.03
N ALA A 62 13.21 13.35 -2.55
CA ALA A 62 11.91 13.47 -3.20
C ALA A 62 11.42 14.92 -3.28
N VAL A 63 11.55 15.69 -2.20
CA VAL A 63 11.20 17.13 -2.16
C VAL A 63 12.03 17.92 -3.16
N VAL A 64 13.35 17.71 -3.18
CA VAL A 64 14.25 18.40 -4.12
C VAL A 64 13.88 18.05 -5.56
N LEU A 65 13.71 16.76 -5.86
CA LEU A 65 13.34 16.31 -7.19
C LEU A 65 12.01 16.88 -7.64
N VAL A 66 10.95 16.83 -6.82
CA VAL A 66 9.64 17.31 -7.25
C VAL A 66 9.62 18.83 -7.45
N ILE A 67 10.35 19.61 -6.64
CA ILE A 67 10.50 21.07 -6.84
C ILE A 67 11.16 21.39 -8.18
N VAL A 68 12.12 20.56 -8.63
CA VAL A 68 12.81 20.73 -9.91
C VAL A 68 11.99 20.18 -11.08
N LEU A 69 11.42 18.98 -10.93
CA LEU A 69 10.72 18.27 -11.99
C LEU A 69 9.34 18.87 -12.32
N THR A 70 8.62 19.38 -11.32
CA THR A 70 7.28 19.95 -11.53
C THR A 70 7.26 21.13 -12.53
N PRO A 71 8.12 22.16 -12.44
CA PRO A 71 8.16 23.22 -13.44
C PRO A 71 8.67 22.73 -14.81
N LEU A 72 9.50 21.68 -14.85
CA LEU A 72 9.93 21.06 -16.12
C LEU A 72 8.77 20.31 -16.78
N ALA A 73 8.00 19.54 -16.01
CA ALA A 73 6.80 18.87 -16.46
C ALA A 73 5.74 19.87 -16.97
N ALA A 74 5.55 20.98 -16.25
CA ALA A 74 4.67 22.06 -16.69
C ALA A 74 5.11 22.65 -18.04
N LYS A 75 6.41 22.91 -18.23
CA LYS A 75 6.96 23.39 -19.51
C LYS A 75 6.80 22.34 -20.62
N ALA A 76 7.02 21.07 -20.32
CA ALA A 76 6.88 19.98 -21.27
C ALA A 76 5.42 19.86 -21.75
N ALA A 77 4.45 19.88 -20.82
CA ALA A 77 3.02 19.85 -21.10
C ALA A 77 2.57 21.00 -22.02
N VAL A 78 3.05 22.22 -21.77
CA VAL A 78 2.77 23.37 -22.65
C VAL A 78 3.34 23.15 -24.05
N ARG A 79 4.55 22.61 -24.18
CA ARG A 79 5.19 22.35 -25.49
C ARG A 79 4.50 21.23 -26.27
N THR A 80 4.05 20.18 -25.59
CA THR A 80 3.36 19.04 -26.21
C THR A 80 1.86 19.27 -26.40
N ARG A 81 1.34 20.43 -25.96
CA ARG A 81 -0.10 20.76 -25.88
C ARG A 81 -0.91 19.76 -25.05
N PHE A 82 -0.26 19.13 -24.07
CA PHE A 82 -0.90 18.25 -23.09
C PHE A 82 -1.51 19.11 -21.98
N LEU A 83 -2.61 19.79 -22.33
CA LEU A 83 -3.28 20.79 -21.50
C LEU A 83 -4.75 20.41 -21.31
N ASP A 84 -5.26 20.53 -20.08
CA ASP A 84 -6.70 20.46 -19.81
C ASP A 84 -7.34 21.78 -20.23
N HIS A 85 -8.23 21.71 -21.21
CA HIS A 85 -8.99 22.85 -21.71
C HIS A 85 -10.34 22.87 -20.99
N PRO A 86 -10.68 23.94 -20.26
CA PRO A 86 -11.90 24.00 -19.46
C PRO A 86 -13.14 23.88 -20.36
N VAL A 87 -13.95 22.84 -20.16
CA VAL A 87 -15.25 22.67 -20.81
C VAL A 87 -16.34 23.24 -19.90
N GLY A 88 -16.99 24.32 -20.32
CA GLY A 88 -18.33 24.82 -19.92
C GLY A 88 -18.65 25.13 -18.44
N TYR A 89 -18.35 24.23 -17.52
CA TYR A 89 -18.75 24.27 -16.10
C TYR A 89 -17.57 24.47 -15.11
N LYS A 90 -16.31 24.45 -15.57
CA LYS A 90 -15.11 24.67 -14.72
C LYS A 90 -14.79 26.18 -14.60
N GLN A 91 -14.56 26.67 -13.38
CA GLN A 91 -14.30 28.10 -13.03
C GLN A 91 -12.99 28.72 -13.55
N HIS A 92 -12.29 28.09 -14.50
CA HIS A 92 -10.98 28.54 -14.98
C HIS A 92 -11.02 28.94 -16.46
N GLY A 93 -10.50 30.12 -16.80
CA GLY A 93 -10.41 30.63 -18.19
C GLY A 93 -9.09 30.35 -18.89
N ARG A 94 -8.18 29.55 -18.31
CA ARG A 94 -6.86 29.23 -18.89
C ARG A 94 -6.62 27.72 -18.86
N ALA A 95 -6.01 27.20 -19.93
CA ALA A 95 -5.64 25.79 -20.04
C ALA A 95 -4.50 25.46 -19.06
N THR A 96 -4.67 24.42 -18.25
CA THR A 96 -3.71 24.05 -17.19
C THR A 96 -2.92 22.80 -17.60
N PRO A 97 -1.59 22.76 -17.37
CA PRO A 97 -0.76 21.58 -17.65
C PRO A 97 -1.19 20.30 -16.90
N TYR A 98 -1.17 19.14 -17.57
CA TYR A 98 -1.65 17.84 -17.05
C TYR A 98 -0.56 16.74 -16.91
N LEU A 99 0.69 17.13 -16.62
CA LEU A 99 1.83 16.19 -16.44
C LEU A 99 2.38 16.17 -15.01
N GLY A 100 1.58 16.55 -14.00
CA GLY A 100 2.00 16.55 -12.60
C GLY A 100 2.37 15.16 -12.11
N GLY A 101 1.63 14.14 -12.52
CA GLY A 101 1.90 12.74 -12.21
C GLY A 101 3.31 12.30 -12.58
N CYS A 102 3.83 12.71 -13.74
CA CYS A 102 5.22 12.41 -14.11
C CYS A 102 6.25 12.98 -13.12
N ALA A 103 6.04 14.21 -12.65
CA ALA A 103 6.95 14.83 -11.69
C ALA A 103 6.89 14.13 -10.33
N VAL A 104 5.69 13.81 -9.84
CA VAL A 104 5.48 13.08 -8.57
C VAL A 104 6.06 11.67 -8.64
N MET A 105 5.77 10.93 -9.72
CA MET A 105 6.22 9.55 -9.87
C MET A 105 7.73 9.44 -9.99
N LEU A 106 8.38 10.32 -10.75
CA LEU A 106 9.84 10.35 -10.79
C LEU A 106 10.46 10.75 -9.45
N ALA A 107 9.86 11.74 -8.76
CA ALA A 107 10.31 12.16 -7.44
C ALA A 107 10.11 11.08 -6.36
N PHE A 108 9.16 10.16 -6.54
CA PHE A 108 8.98 8.98 -5.70
C PHE A 108 9.95 7.84 -6.08
N LEU A 109 9.93 7.41 -7.35
CA LEU A 109 10.66 6.22 -7.82
C LEU A 109 12.17 6.34 -7.67
N VAL A 110 12.75 7.50 -7.97
CA VAL A 110 14.21 7.71 -7.89
C VAL A 110 14.75 7.48 -6.48
N PRO A 111 14.29 8.19 -5.42
CA PRO A 111 14.74 7.92 -4.05
C PRO A 111 14.35 6.52 -3.57
N ALA A 112 13.17 6.03 -3.93
CA ALA A 112 12.72 4.71 -3.50
C ALA A 112 13.59 3.58 -4.08
N LEU A 113 14.11 3.72 -5.30
CA LEU A 113 15.07 2.78 -5.90
C LEU A 113 16.48 2.96 -5.35
N LEU A 114 16.99 4.20 -5.33
CA LEU A 114 18.39 4.50 -4.95
C LEU A 114 18.68 4.19 -3.47
N LEU A 115 17.70 4.33 -2.60
CA LEU A 115 17.84 4.12 -1.16
C LEU A 115 17.29 2.77 -0.69
N GLY A 116 16.95 1.88 -1.64
CA GLY A 116 16.57 0.50 -1.35
C GLY A 116 15.15 0.30 -0.81
N GLY A 117 14.28 1.30 -0.92
CA GLY A 117 12.86 1.17 -0.57
C GLY A 117 12.15 0.11 -1.42
N LEU A 118 12.37 0.13 -2.73
CA LEU A 118 11.82 -0.84 -3.70
C LEU A 118 12.72 -2.07 -3.89
N GLY A 119 13.23 -2.64 -2.80
CA GLY A 119 13.92 -3.94 -2.83
C GLY A 119 12.96 -5.11 -3.15
N ASP A 120 13.45 -6.34 -3.07
CA ASP A 120 12.71 -7.56 -3.47
C ASP A 120 11.28 -7.63 -2.92
N ARG A 121 11.08 -7.25 -1.66
CA ARG A 121 9.76 -7.22 -1.01
C ARG A 121 8.78 -6.29 -1.72
N PHE A 122 9.22 -5.11 -2.16
CA PHE A 122 8.35 -4.07 -2.72
C PHE A 122 8.49 -3.89 -4.23
N LEU A 123 9.17 -4.81 -4.92
CA LEU A 123 9.36 -4.75 -6.36
C LEU A 123 8.01 -4.76 -7.11
N ALA A 124 7.06 -5.61 -6.69
CA ALA A 124 5.72 -5.65 -7.27
C ALA A 124 4.95 -4.33 -7.10
N LEU A 125 5.17 -3.62 -5.97
CA LEU A 125 4.61 -2.29 -5.73
C LEU A 125 5.21 -1.27 -6.71
N GLY A 126 6.52 -1.31 -6.93
CA GLY A 126 7.18 -0.45 -7.91
C GLY A 126 6.69 -0.69 -9.34
N LEU A 127 6.61 -1.95 -9.75
CA LEU A 127 6.14 -2.34 -11.10
C LEU A 127 4.67 -1.98 -11.33
N GLY A 128 3.79 -2.25 -10.35
CA GLY A 128 2.39 -1.86 -10.42
C GLY A 128 2.20 -0.34 -10.47
N ALA A 129 2.99 0.41 -9.70
CA ALA A 129 2.98 1.87 -9.75
C ALA A 129 3.43 2.41 -11.12
N VAL A 130 4.45 1.82 -11.75
CA VAL A 130 4.85 2.18 -13.12
C VAL A 130 3.74 1.84 -14.13
N ALA A 131 3.11 0.67 -14.02
CA ALA A 131 2.03 0.26 -14.91
C ALA A 131 0.83 1.23 -14.82
N LEU A 132 0.41 1.59 -13.60
CA LEU A 132 -0.69 2.54 -13.39
C LEU A 132 -0.31 3.97 -13.75
N TRP A 133 0.96 4.37 -13.59
CA TRP A 133 1.44 5.65 -14.10
C TRP A 133 1.30 5.72 -15.63
N ILE A 134 1.71 4.66 -16.34
CA ILE A 134 1.57 4.58 -17.80
C ILE A 134 0.09 4.64 -18.18
N VAL A 135 -0.75 3.79 -17.58
CA VAL A 135 -2.17 3.72 -17.91
C VAL A 135 -2.90 5.02 -17.60
N GLY A 136 -2.67 5.64 -16.44
CA GLY A 136 -3.25 6.93 -16.11
C GLY A 136 -2.81 8.05 -17.05
N THR A 137 -1.52 8.08 -17.45
CA THR A 137 -1.02 9.07 -18.42
C THR A 137 -1.64 8.85 -19.81
N LEU A 138 -1.90 7.60 -20.18
CA LEU A 138 -2.63 7.28 -21.41
C LEU A 138 -4.10 7.68 -21.30
N ASP A 139 -4.72 7.50 -20.13
CA ASP A 139 -6.09 7.90 -19.86
C ASP A 139 -6.30 9.40 -20.01
N ASP A 140 -5.39 10.19 -19.44
CA ASP A 140 -5.38 11.66 -19.57
C ASP A 140 -5.38 12.14 -21.03
N LYS A 141 -4.84 11.34 -21.95
CA LYS A 141 -4.75 11.68 -23.38
C LYS A 141 -5.87 11.09 -24.23
N PHE A 142 -6.25 9.84 -23.94
CA PHE A 142 -7.08 9.04 -24.83
C PHE A 142 -8.46 8.72 -24.26
N ASN A 143 -8.74 9.07 -23.01
CA ASN A 143 -9.98 8.78 -22.30
C ASN A 143 -10.36 7.30 -22.45
N LEU A 144 -9.52 6.44 -21.84
CA LEU A 144 -9.64 4.99 -21.91
C LEU A 144 -10.95 4.52 -21.28
N SER A 145 -11.35 3.29 -21.61
CA SER A 145 -12.54 2.70 -21.00
C SER A 145 -12.30 2.42 -19.50
N PRO A 146 -13.28 2.68 -18.62
CA PRO A 146 -13.17 2.36 -17.20
C PRO A 146 -12.85 0.87 -16.95
N TYR A 147 -13.37 -0.02 -17.80
CA TYR A 147 -13.09 -1.44 -17.73
C TYR A 147 -11.60 -1.79 -17.93
N LEU A 148 -10.91 -1.08 -18.84
CA LEU A 148 -9.48 -1.29 -19.05
C LEU A 148 -8.67 -0.83 -17.83
N ARG A 149 -9.02 0.33 -17.27
CA ARG A 149 -8.40 0.86 -16.04
C ARG A 149 -8.55 -0.12 -14.89
N MET A 150 -9.78 -0.54 -14.61
CA MET A 150 -10.08 -1.52 -13.55
C MET A 150 -9.37 -2.86 -13.76
N ALA A 151 -9.22 -3.32 -15.02
CA ALA A 151 -8.50 -4.55 -15.31
C ALA A 151 -7.01 -4.42 -14.95
N VAL A 152 -6.36 -3.29 -15.26
CA VAL A 152 -4.96 -3.06 -14.91
C VAL A 152 -4.78 -2.90 -13.40
N GLU A 153 -5.69 -2.21 -12.73
CA GLU A 153 -5.72 -2.10 -11.26
C GLU A 153 -5.83 -3.48 -10.59
N ALA A 154 -6.74 -4.32 -11.07
CA ALA A 154 -6.92 -5.69 -10.56
C ALA A 154 -5.71 -6.59 -10.83
N LEU A 155 -5.07 -6.45 -11.99
CA LEU A 155 -3.82 -7.16 -12.31
C LEU A 155 -2.67 -6.70 -11.41
N ALA A 156 -2.54 -5.39 -11.17
CA ALA A 156 -1.53 -4.85 -10.25
C ALA A 156 -1.78 -5.33 -8.81
N ALA A 157 -3.03 -5.36 -8.35
CA ALA A 157 -3.42 -5.89 -7.05
C ALA A 157 -3.11 -7.40 -6.91
N THR A 158 -3.36 -8.17 -7.97
CA THR A 158 -3.00 -9.59 -8.03
C THR A 158 -1.47 -9.76 -7.96
N GLY A 159 -0.71 -8.89 -8.64
CA GLY A 159 0.75 -8.85 -8.55
C GLY A 159 1.26 -8.61 -7.13
N LEU A 160 0.62 -7.71 -6.37
CA LEU A 160 0.93 -7.54 -4.94
C LEU A 160 0.65 -8.81 -4.15
N TRP A 161 -0.50 -9.45 -4.37
CA TRP A 161 -0.86 -10.68 -3.66
C TRP A 161 0.13 -11.82 -3.94
N VAL A 162 0.51 -12.03 -5.21
CA VAL A 162 1.50 -13.04 -5.61
C VAL A 162 2.88 -12.76 -5.00
N ALA A 163 3.23 -11.49 -4.78
CA ALA A 163 4.47 -11.07 -4.12
C ALA A 163 4.39 -11.07 -2.58
N ASP A 164 3.37 -11.69 -1.99
CA ASP A 164 3.09 -11.71 -0.54
C ASP A 164 2.93 -10.30 0.09
N LEU A 165 2.43 -9.35 -0.70
CA LEU A 165 2.06 -7.99 -0.28
C LEU A 165 0.54 -7.76 -0.25
N GLY A 166 -0.27 -8.82 -0.43
CA GLY A 166 -1.73 -8.75 -0.33
C GLY A 166 -2.27 -8.94 1.10
N TRP A 167 -3.58 -8.86 1.29
CA TRP A 167 -4.22 -9.20 2.57
C TRP A 167 -4.18 -10.70 2.85
N THR A 168 -4.09 -11.08 4.13
CA THR A 168 -4.10 -12.48 4.62
C THR A 168 -4.98 -12.60 5.86
N VAL A 169 -6.26 -12.20 5.74
CA VAL A 169 -7.23 -12.11 6.84
C VAL A 169 -8.03 -13.40 7.03
N PHE A 170 -8.35 -14.08 5.93
CA PHE A 170 -9.14 -15.30 5.91
C PHE A 170 -8.27 -16.55 5.77
N ASP A 171 -8.76 -17.71 6.17
CA ASP A 171 -8.09 -19.00 5.93
C ASP A 171 -8.11 -19.41 4.44
N THR A 172 -8.97 -18.78 3.64
CA THR A 172 -9.15 -19.08 2.21
C THR A 172 -8.39 -18.09 1.34
N GLU A 173 -7.43 -18.58 0.55
CA GLU A 173 -6.64 -17.76 -0.40
C GLU A 173 -7.51 -16.95 -1.37
N LEU A 174 -8.60 -17.52 -1.88
CA LEU A 174 -9.51 -16.83 -2.79
C LEU A 174 -10.16 -15.58 -2.14
N LEU A 175 -10.53 -15.66 -0.86
CA LEU A 175 -11.11 -14.52 -0.15
C LEU A 175 -10.07 -13.43 0.11
N ASN A 176 -8.82 -13.83 0.40
CA ASN A 176 -7.70 -12.92 0.57
C ASN A 176 -7.31 -12.19 -0.73
N LEU A 177 -7.29 -12.91 -1.85
CA LEU A 177 -7.10 -12.32 -3.17
C LEU A 177 -8.24 -11.36 -3.51
N ALA A 178 -9.49 -11.78 -3.31
CA ALA A 178 -10.65 -10.92 -3.56
C ALA A 178 -10.61 -9.64 -2.70
N LEU A 179 -10.29 -9.76 -1.42
CA LEU A 179 -10.13 -8.62 -0.52
C LEU A 179 -9.00 -7.68 -0.98
N THR A 180 -7.86 -8.24 -1.42
CA THR A 180 -6.74 -7.45 -1.96
C THR A 180 -7.15 -6.67 -3.20
N ILE A 181 -7.82 -7.31 -4.15
CA ILE A 181 -8.31 -6.67 -5.38
C ILE A 181 -9.31 -5.56 -5.05
N VAL A 182 -10.34 -5.87 -4.24
CA VAL A 182 -11.36 -4.89 -3.86
C VAL A 182 -10.76 -3.70 -3.13
N TRP A 183 -9.84 -3.93 -2.19
CA TRP A 183 -9.14 -2.88 -1.47
C TRP A 183 -8.34 -1.99 -2.42
N VAL A 184 -7.47 -2.57 -3.25
CA VAL A 184 -6.59 -1.80 -4.14
C VAL A 184 -7.40 -1.04 -5.19
N VAL A 185 -8.33 -1.70 -5.88
CA VAL A 185 -9.19 -1.06 -6.90
C VAL A 185 -10.03 0.04 -6.26
N GLY A 186 -10.62 -0.21 -5.09
CA GLY A 186 -11.44 0.78 -4.38
C GLY A 186 -10.64 2.01 -3.99
N VAL A 187 -9.44 1.82 -3.41
CA VAL A 187 -8.55 2.93 -3.05
C VAL A 187 -8.10 3.70 -4.28
N VAL A 188 -7.62 3.03 -5.33
CA VAL A 188 -7.12 3.70 -6.54
C VAL A 188 -8.22 4.57 -7.17
N ASN A 189 -9.44 4.05 -7.30
CA ASN A 189 -10.56 4.82 -7.84
C ASN A 189 -10.96 5.99 -6.93
N ALA A 190 -10.87 5.84 -5.60
CA ALA A 190 -11.11 6.97 -4.70
C ALA A 190 -10.05 8.07 -4.84
N PHE A 191 -8.77 7.73 -4.99
CA PHE A 191 -7.73 8.73 -5.26
C PHE A 191 -7.92 9.42 -6.61
N ASN A 192 -8.38 8.70 -7.62
CA ASN A 192 -8.74 9.26 -8.91
C ASN A 192 -9.91 10.26 -8.79
N LEU A 193 -10.96 9.92 -8.04
CA LEU A 193 -12.07 10.85 -7.76
C LEU A 193 -11.63 12.08 -6.97
N MET A 194 -10.75 11.91 -5.97
CA MET A 194 -10.17 13.02 -5.19
C MET A 194 -9.38 14.01 -6.04
N ASP A 195 -8.79 13.58 -7.17
CA ASP A 195 -7.97 14.45 -8.00
C ASP A 195 -8.78 15.52 -8.77
N ASN A 196 -10.10 15.42 -8.75
CA ASN A 196 -10.98 16.49 -9.24
C ASN A 196 -11.00 17.74 -8.35
N LEU A 197 -10.37 17.68 -7.16
CA LEU A 197 -10.25 18.77 -6.21
C LEU A 197 -8.79 19.21 -6.08
N ASP A 198 -8.52 20.51 -6.24
CA ASP A 198 -7.17 21.07 -6.16
C ASP A 198 -6.46 20.67 -4.85
N GLY A 199 -5.36 19.93 -4.95
CA GLY A 199 -4.52 19.52 -3.82
C GLY A 199 -5.06 18.40 -2.95
N ALA A 200 -6.27 17.89 -3.16
CA ALA A 200 -6.86 16.88 -2.28
C ALA A 200 -6.09 15.56 -2.32
N ALA A 201 -5.94 14.96 -3.51
CA ALA A 201 -5.25 13.68 -3.67
C ALA A 201 -3.82 13.70 -3.10
N ALA A 202 -3.04 14.74 -3.40
CA ALA A 202 -1.68 14.89 -2.90
C ALA A 202 -1.62 15.14 -1.37
N THR A 203 -2.57 15.89 -0.81
CA THR A 203 -2.63 16.15 0.64
C THR A 203 -2.96 14.87 1.41
N VAL A 204 -4.00 14.14 0.97
CA VAL A 204 -4.41 12.88 1.60
C VAL A 204 -3.28 11.86 1.51
N THR A 205 -2.63 11.74 0.36
CA THR A 205 -1.46 10.86 0.19
C THR A 205 -0.35 11.23 1.17
N ALA A 206 0.01 12.51 1.27
CA ALA A 206 1.06 12.96 2.17
C ALA A 206 0.74 12.59 3.62
N ALA A 207 -0.49 12.80 4.07
CA ALA A 207 -0.92 12.45 5.42
C ALA A 207 -0.83 10.93 5.68
N VAL A 208 -1.35 10.11 4.76
CA VAL A 208 -1.28 8.64 4.83
C VAL A 208 0.17 8.16 4.86
N ALA A 209 1.01 8.70 3.97
CA ALA A 209 2.42 8.35 3.87
C ALA A 209 3.21 8.74 5.12
N ILE A 210 2.92 9.89 5.75
CA ILE A 210 3.52 10.25 7.05
C ILE A 210 3.13 9.23 8.13
N GLY A 211 1.86 8.82 8.19
CA GLY A 211 1.40 7.80 9.13
C GLY A 211 2.11 6.45 8.95
N ILE A 212 2.20 5.98 7.70
CA ILE A 212 2.94 4.76 7.35
C ILE A 212 4.43 4.89 7.69
N GLY A 213 5.04 6.04 7.41
CA GLY A 213 6.45 6.31 7.73
C GLY A 213 6.71 6.27 9.23
N ALA A 214 5.84 6.88 10.04
CA ALA A 214 5.93 6.83 11.50
C ALA A 214 5.82 5.39 12.02
N PHE A 215 4.87 4.62 11.48
CA PHE A 215 4.73 3.19 11.80
C PHE A 215 5.99 2.40 11.44
N ALA A 216 6.52 2.59 10.23
CA ALA A 216 7.68 1.87 9.74
C ALA A 216 8.94 2.17 10.57
N LEU A 217 9.13 3.44 10.98
CA LEU A 217 10.21 3.83 11.88
C LEU A 217 10.08 3.17 13.26
N ALA A 218 8.86 3.05 13.80
CA ALA A 218 8.61 2.40 15.08
C ALA A 218 8.88 0.88 15.05
N HIS A 219 8.80 0.24 13.88
CA HIS A 219 9.02 -1.20 13.69
C HIS A 219 10.38 -1.51 13.02
N GLU A 220 11.27 -0.52 12.92
CA GLU A 220 12.59 -0.64 12.29
C GLU A 220 12.55 -1.12 10.81
N ASP A 221 11.44 -0.89 10.10
CA ASP A 221 11.27 -1.27 8.69
C ASP A 221 11.84 -0.20 7.75
N ALA A 222 13.12 -0.33 7.41
CA ALA A 222 13.83 0.63 6.56
C ALA A 222 13.25 0.76 5.14
N GLN A 223 12.73 -0.33 4.56
CA GLN A 223 12.21 -0.31 3.19
C GLN A 223 10.89 0.45 3.14
N LEU A 224 9.95 0.11 4.04
CA LEU A 224 8.66 0.79 4.13
C LEU A 224 8.83 2.26 4.54
N ALA A 225 9.75 2.56 5.46
CA ALA A 225 10.06 3.93 5.85
C ALA A 225 10.60 4.75 4.66
N GLY A 226 11.46 4.17 3.83
CA GLY A 226 11.97 4.80 2.60
C GLY A 226 10.88 5.08 1.57
N ILE A 227 10.00 4.11 1.30
CA ILE A 227 8.85 4.27 0.39
C ILE A 227 7.91 5.38 0.87
N ALA A 228 7.51 5.31 2.14
CA ALA A 228 6.56 6.25 2.73
C ALA A 228 7.13 7.67 2.76
N ALA A 229 8.40 7.82 3.12
CA ALA A 229 9.07 9.12 3.14
C ALA A 229 9.27 9.72 1.73
N ALA A 230 9.63 8.91 0.74
CA ALA A 230 9.70 9.35 -0.65
C ALA A 230 8.34 9.83 -1.16
N LEU A 231 7.28 9.08 -0.88
CA LEU A 231 5.91 9.43 -1.29
C LEU A 231 5.43 10.72 -0.62
N ALA A 232 5.64 10.85 0.70
CA ALA A 232 5.32 12.06 1.44
C ALA A 232 6.07 13.29 0.89
N GLY A 233 7.38 13.16 0.65
CA GLY A 233 8.20 14.24 0.12
C GLY A 233 7.77 14.68 -1.29
N ALA A 234 7.48 13.73 -2.18
CA ALA A 234 7.00 14.00 -3.52
C ALA A 234 5.65 14.75 -3.49
N CYS A 235 4.68 14.28 -2.70
CA CYS A 235 3.37 14.92 -2.59
C CYS A 235 3.45 16.31 -1.94
N ILE A 236 4.17 16.46 -0.83
CA ILE A 236 4.29 17.75 -0.13
C ILE A 236 4.97 18.79 -1.02
N GLY A 237 6.05 18.44 -1.71
CA GLY A 237 6.72 19.37 -2.62
C GLY A 237 5.85 19.73 -3.83
N PHE A 238 5.05 18.78 -4.32
CA PHE A 238 4.11 19.01 -5.43
C PHE A 238 2.97 19.96 -5.06
N LEU A 239 2.45 19.89 -3.83
CA LEU A 239 1.35 20.74 -3.34
C LEU A 239 1.61 22.24 -3.55
N ARG A 240 2.86 22.70 -3.46
CA ARG A 240 3.24 24.08 -3.74
C ARG A 240 2.79 24.57 -5.12
N TYR A 241 2.81 23.70 -6.13
CA TYR A 241 2.46 24.03 -7.50
C TYR A 241 0.99 23.74 -7.80
N ASN A 242 0.45 22.70 -7.16
CA ASN A 242 -0.92 22.26 -7.35
C ASN A 242 -1.94 23.15 -6.62
N LEU A 243 -1.65 23.59 -5.40
CA LEU A 243 -2.48 24.55 -4.63
C LEU A 243 -2.21 26.03 -4.96
N ALA A 244 -1.34 26.31 -5.94
CA ALA A 244 -1.14 27.68 -6.40
C ALA A 244 -2.47 28.24 -6.92
N ARG A 245 -2.70 29.55 -6.78
CA ARG A 245 -3.88 30.22 -7.33
C ARG A 245 -3.45 31.24 -8.38
N PRO A 246 -3.69 31.00 -9.69
CA PRO A 246 -4.26 29.78 -10.29
C PRO A 246 -3.31 28.56 -10.23
N ALA A 247 -3.86 27.35 -10.31
CA ALA A 247 -3.11 26.10 -10.27
C ALA A 247 -2.08 26.07 -11.42
N ARG A 248 -0.84 25.70 -11.12
CA ARG A 248 0.25 25.73 -12.11
C ARG A 248 0.36 24.45 -12.92
N ILE A 249 -0.14 23.35 -12.36
CA ILE A 249 -0.14 22.00 -12.94
C ILE A 249 -1.10 21.11 -12.16
N PHE A 250 -1.84 20.27 -12.86
CA PHE A 250 -2.68 19.22 -12.28
C PHE A 250 -1.93 17.90 -12.16
N LEU A 251 -2.33 17.09 -11.18
CA LEU A 251 -1.74 15.77 -10.94
C LEU A 251 -2.13 14.81 -12.09
N GLY A 252 -3.43 14.75 -12.43
CA GLY A 252 -3.98 13.93 -13.49
C GLY A 252 -4.08 12.45 -13.13
N ASP A 253 -4.69 11.64 -13.99
CA ASP A 253 -4.85 10.21 -13.78
C ASP A 253 -3.50 9.50 -13.76
N GLY A 254 -2.53 10.02 -14.53
CA GLY A 254 -1.14 9.59 -14.48
C GLY A 254 -0.47 9.79 -13.11
N GLY A 255 -1.01 10.65 -12.24
CA GLY A 255 -0.51 10.83 -10.88
C GLY A 255 -1.41 10.19 -9.82
N SER A 256 -2.72 10.37 -9.92
CA SER A 256 -3.68 9.93 -8.90
C SER A 256 -3.76 8.40 -8.79
N MET A 257 -3.78 7.69 -9.92
CA MET A 257 -3.85 6.22 -9.95
C MET A 257 -2.63 5.54 -9.30
N PRO A 258 -1.38 5.81 -9.73
CA PRO A 258 -0.23 5.16 -9.13
C PRO A 258 0.01 5.59 -7.67
N VAL A 259 -0.28 6.84 -7.32
CA VAL A 259 -0.15 7.31 -5.93
C VAL A 259 -1.14 6.59 -5.01
N GLY A 260 -2.40 6.45 -5.43
CA GLY A 260 -3.40 5.66 -4.70
C GLY A 260 -3.00 4.19 -4.55
N PHE A 261 -2.40 3.60 -5.59
CA PHE A 261 -1.90 2.22 -5.54
C PHE A 261 -0.73 2.05 -4.56
N ILE A 262 0.25 2.96 -4.58
CA ILE A 262 1.37 2.93 -3.64
C ILE A 262 0.85 3.07 -2.21
N ALA A 263 -0.07 4.00 -1.96
CA ALA A 263 -0.70 4.17 -0.65
C ALA A 263 -1.44 2.89 -0.21
N ALA A 264 -2.21 2.26 -1.09
CA ALA A 264 -2.93 1.01 -0.81
C ALA A 264 -1.98 -0.13 -0.40
N GLY A 265 -0.93 -0.38 -1.20
CA GLY A 265 0.01 -1.47 -0.94
C GLY A 265 0.89 -1.21 0.29
N ALA A 266 1.34 0.03 0.48
CA ALA A 266 2.11 0.41 1.67
C ALA A 266 1.25 0.33 2.96
N ALA A 267 -0.04 0.64 2.89
CA ALA A 267 -0.97 0.46 4.01
C ALA A 267 -1.18 -1.02 4.35
N ILE A 268 -1.32 -1.91 3.36
CA ILE A 268 -1.38 -3.37 3.60
C ILE A 268 -0.10 -3.84 4.29
N ALA A 269 1.07 -3.41 3.80
CA ALA A 269 2.35 -3.79 4.37
C ALA A 269 2.50 -3.34 5.84
N ALA A 270 2.04 -2.12 6.16
CA ALA A 270 2.02 -1.63 7.54
C ALA A 270 1.06 -2.44 8.42
N ALA A 271 -0.17 -2.68 7.94
CA ALA A 271 -1.19 -3.42 8.70
C ALA A 271 -0.78 -4.86 9.01
N ARG A 272 -0.12 -5.55 8.07
CA ARG A 272 0.37 -6.92 8.27
C ARG A 272 1.55 -7.02 9.22
N ALA A 273 2.38 -5.99 9.30
CA ALA A 273 3.54 -5.98 10.19
C ALA A 273 3.17 -5.72 11.66
N GLY A 274 2.01 -5.13 11.94
CA GLY A 274 1.57 -4.75 13.27
C GLY A 274 0.64 -5.73 13.98
N ASP A 275 0.53 -6.98 13.54
CA ASP A 275 -0.38 -8.01 14.11
C ASP A 275 -1.83 -7.52 14.34
N LEU A 276 -2.35 -6.67 13.45
CA LEU A 276 -3.68 -6.03 13.58
C LEU A 276 -3.95 -5.35 14.95
N ASP A 277 -2.92 -5.05 15.75
CA ASP A 277 -3.08 -4.23 16.95
C ASP A 277 -3.55 -2.84 16.50
N LEU A 278 -4.77 -2.48 16.91
CA LEU A 278 -5.58 -1.32 16.51
C LEU A 278 -4.96 0.07 16.80
N GLY A 279 -3.66 0.15 17.07
CA GLY A 279 -2.90 1.37 17.35
C GLY A 279 -2.47 2.13 16.09
N LEU A 280 -1.18 2.49 16.01
CA LEU A 280 -0.62 3.34 14.94
C LEU A 280 -0.83 2.82 13.51
N ALA A 281 -0.98 1.50 13.30
CA ALA A 281 -1.26 0.89 12.00
C ALA A 281 -2.71 1.13 11.51
N ALA A 282 -3.65 1.36 12.43
CA ALA A 282 -5.03 1.67 12.07
C ALA A 282 -5.18 3.11 11.55
N LEU A 283 -4.28 4.03 11.93
CA LEU A 283 -4.32 5.44 11.52
C LEU A 283 -4.19 5.66 10.00
N PRO A 284 -3.24 5.04 9.26
CA PRO A 284 -3.18 5.21 7.81
C PRO A 284 -4.37 4.56 7.09
N CYS A 285 -4.81 3.37 7.53
CA CYS A 285 -6.04 2.75 7.01
C CYS A 285 -7.28 3.62 7.30
N ALA A 286 -7.40 4.17 8.51
CA ALA A 286 -8.48 5.08 8.89
C ALA A 286 -8.41 6.41 8.13
N ALA A 287 -7.22 6.98 7.89
CA ALA A 287 -7.05 8.18 7.09
C ALA A 287 -7.48 7.95 5.63
N MET A 288 -7.17 6.78 5.07
CA MET A 288 -7.65 6.37 3.75
C MET A 288 -9.17 6.20 3.73
N ILE A 289 -9.75 5.57 4.76
CA ILE A 289 -11.20 5.40 4.91
C ILE A 289 -11.90 6.76 5.10
N VAL A 290 -11.34 7.68 5.87
CA VAL A 290 -11.88 9.03 6.05
C VAL A 290 -11.80 9.82 4.74
N GLY A 291 -10.70 9.72 4.00
CA GLY A 291 -10.61 10.27 2.64
C GLY A 291 -11.64 9.69 1.69
N LEU A 292 -11.94 8.38 1.81
CA LEU A 292 -12.98 7.69 1.05
C LEU A 292 -14.40 8.17 1.40
N VAL A 293 -14.65 8.55 2.65
CA VAL A 293 -15.96 8.96 3.18
C VAL A 293 -16.26 10.45 2.94
N ILE A 294 -15.23 11.27 2.72
CA ILE A 294 -15.38 12.71 2.43
C ILE A 294 -15.73 12.97 0.95
N LEU A 295 -15.57 11.96 0.09
CA LEU A 295 -16.05 11.95 -1.30
C LEU A 295 -17.52 11.55 -1.41
#